data_AF-C3Y6J6-F1
#
_entry.id   AF-C3Y6J6-F1
#
_cell.length_a   1.000
_cell.length_b   1.000
_cell.length_c   1.000
_cell.angle_alpha   90.00
_cell.angle_beta   90.00
_cell.angle_gamma   90.00
#
_symmetry.space_group_name_H-M   'P 1'
#
loop_
_entity.id
_entity.type
_entity.pdbx_description
1 polymer ?
#
loop_
_entity_poly.entity_id
_entity_poly.type
_entity_poly.pdbx_seq_one_letter_code
_entity_poly.pdbx_strand_id
1 'polypeptide(L)'
;MLRVCEKLREADAKGRRHGLARAETGYLRALVDAVADKDRLAEVLRVCEKLREADAKGRRHGLARAETGYLRALVDAVADKDRLAEVELLKSLGDVNLEKGRLWKDVGKFNRALALYVAAIILCRHRDQGEALARCNNVQGTVAIVHRLLYTSKIRLGITTKSLKRSTHAQRQQTVRELKGRSSFFSTTLLSDRMRRLHILYEEHLQDGSRALQIGDLDTAEQSFAAALKSVHARGQHKKEAEPLYRLGEVYLKRGIQSKDGGDFTKAAALCNAALVRSNREDIEQVIKGITHAFVKEALKIEQQVDSDDTEKHKLMLKADRDYVKKEITRVEQEVDPYSLDDEDPKIREVETKRVEAIKALCQTIVHHRKAFIAGLVDESMEVMGNPPCKYAMIGLGSQATGLVTPYSDLEFAILVEDDIEPNVSFFRNLTHYLHLKVINLGETILPAMGIKSLNDFYSDDSLDSWFYDSVTPRGFAFDGAMPHACKTPLGRGRNSTETRVW
;
A
#
# COMPACT_ATOMS: atom_id res chain seq x y z
N MET A 1 25.31 19.09 -8.54
CA MET A 1 23.92 19.48 -8.21
C MET A 1 23.30 20.39 -9.27
N LEU A 2 23.85 21.55 -9.59
CA LEU A 2 23.26 22.49 -10.57
C LEU A 2 22.97 21.87 -11.97
N ARG A 3 23.90 21.09 -12.54
CA ARG A 3 23.67 20.33 -13.80
C ARG A 3 22.60 19.23 -13.71
N VAL A 4 22.32 18.74 -12.50
CA VAL A 4 21.27 17.74 -12.25
C VAL A 4 19.91 18.46 -12.16
N CYS A 5 19.88 19.63 -11.52
CA CYS A 5 18.71 20.51 -11.48
C CYS A 5 18.31 21.03 -12.87
N GLU A 6 19.26 21.39 -13.73
CA GLU A 6 18.97 21.79 -15.13
C GLU A 6 18.35 20.63 -15.95
N LYS A 7 18.88 19.42 -15.83
CA LYS A 7 18.34 18.24 -16.53
C LYS A 7 16.96 17.81 -16.01
N LEU A 8 16.70 18.03 -14.72
CA LEU A 8 15.38 17.83 -14.11
C LEU A 8 14.38 18.90 -14.59
N ARG A 9 14.78 20.17 -14.72
CA ARG A 9 13.96 21.24 -15.33
C ARG A 9 13.59 20.94 -16.79
N GLU A 10 14.50 20.41 -17.59
CA GLU A 10 14.22 20.04 -19.00
C GLU A 10 13.26 18.84 -19.13
N ALA A 11 13.27 17.91 -18.18
CA ALA A 11 12.36 16.76 -18.15
C ALA A 11 10.95 17.19 -17.71
N ASP A 12 10.87 18.09 -16.73
CA ASP A 12 9.63 18.61 -16.15
C ASP A 12 8.87 19.54 -17.11
N ALA A 13 9.60 20.35 -17.89
CA ALA A 13 9.04 21.20 -18.95
C ALA A 13 8.41 20.40 -20.12
N LYS A 14 8.80 19.13 -20.31
CA LYS A 14 8.27 18.23 -21.37
C LYS A 14 7.06 17.41 -20.91
N GLY A 15 6.91 17.14 -19.61
CA GLY A 15 5.79 16.38 -19.05
C GLY A 15 4.45 17.14 -19.05
N ARG A 16 4.49 18.45 -18.85
CA ARG A 16 3.28 19.28 -18.67
C ARG A 16 2.48 19.57 -19.94
N ARG A 17 3.01 19.35 -21.15
CA ARG A 17 2.27 19.65 -22.41
C ARG A 17 1.29 18.56 -22.86
N HIS A 18 1.33 17.33 -22.33
CA HIS A 18 0.56 16.20 -22.90
C HIS A 18 -0.14 15.26 -21.89
N GLY A 19 -0.38 15.68 -20.65
CA GLY A 19 -1.36 15.02 -19.77
C GLY A 19 -1.01 13.59 -19.31
N LEU A 20 0.22 13.35 -18.87
CA LEU A 20 0.69 12.08 -18.29
C LEU A 20 1.06 12.23 -16.79
N ALA A 21 0.08 12.59 -15.96
CA ALA A 21 0.26 12.85 -14.52
C ALA A 21 0.45 11.59 -13.62
N ARG A 22 1.03 10.48 -14.11
CA ARG A 22 1.21 9.26 -13.28
C ARG A 22 2.56 8.54 -13.41
N ALA A 23 3.52 9.08 -14.15
CA ALA A 23 4.88 8.50 -14.24
C ALA A 23 5.92 9.27 -13.41
N GLU A 24 5.54 10.37 -12.77
CA GLU A 24 6.45 11.36 -12.18
C GLU A 24 7.05 10.90 -10.83
N THR A 25 6.34 10.08 -10.06
CA THR A 25 6.80 9.68 -8.71
C THR A 25 7.73 8.47 -8.68
N GLY A 26 7.73 7.64 -9.72
CA GLY A 26 8.63 6.48 -9.82
C GLY A 26 9.99 6.81 -10.44
N TYR A 27 10.00 7.71 -11.44
CA TYR A 27 11.19 8.03 -12.21
C TYR A 27 12.15 8.95 -11.45
N LEU A 28 11.61 9.96 -10.77
CA LEU A 28 12.39 10.86 -9.90
C LEU A 28 12.93 10.13 -8.68
N ARG A 29 12.19 9.18 -8.12
CA ARG A 29 12.63 8.37 -6.97
C ARG A 29 13.70 7.35 -7.37
N ALA A 30 13.55 6.69 -8.51
CA ALA A 30 14.58 5.80 -9.06
C ALA A 30 15.87 6.57 -9.42
N LEU A 31 15.76 7.81 -9.90
CA LEU A 31 16.91 8.69 -10.14
C LEU A 31 17.58 9.15 -8.84
N VAL A 32 16.80 9.50 -7.81
CA VAL A 32 17.32 9.87 -6.48
C VAL A 32 18.00 8.67 -5.80
N ASP A 33 17.43 7.47 -5.90
CA ASP A 33 18.00 6.23 -5.37
C ASP A 33 19.25 5.76 -6.16
N ALA A 34 19.37 6.14 -7.44
CA ALA A 34 20.54 5.84 -8.28
C ALA A 34 21.73 6.79 -8.05
N VAL A 35 21.55 7.92 -7.37
CA VAL A 35 22.67 8.81 -7.01
C VAL A 35 23.58 8.20 -5.92
N ALA A 36 23.15 7.12 -5.25
CA ALA A 36 23.91 6.43 -4.22
C ALA A 36 24.91 5.36 -4.77
N ASP A 37 24.88 5.03 -6.06
CA ASP A 37 25.70 3.96 -6.65
C ASP A 37 26.10 4.30 -8.11
N LYS A 38 27.41 4.49 -8.35
CA LYS A 38 27.95 4.90 -9.66
C LYS A 38 27.81 3.82 -10.74
N ASP A 39 27.91 2.55 -10.37
CA ASP A 39 27.81 1.44 -11.32
C ASP A 39 26.35 1.23 -11.74
N ARG A 40 25.42 1.40 -10.79
CA ARG A 40 23.97 1.42 -11.04
C ARG A 40 23.54 2.55 -11.97
N LEU A 41 24.10 3.74 -11.81
CA LEU A 41 23.83 4.87 -12.70
C LEU A 41 24.29 4.58 -14.14
N ALA A 42 25.45 3.93 -14.31
CA ALA A 42 25.96 3.54 -15.62
C ALA A 42 25.08 2.49 -16.31
N GLU A 43 24.55 1.50 -15.57
CA GLU A 43 23.60 0.51 -16.11
C GLU A 43 22.28 1.13 -16.57
N VAL A 44 21.68 2.00 -15.75
CA VAL A 44 20.42 2.69 -16.11
C VAL A 44 20.62 3.60 -17.32
N LEU A 45 21.73 4.34 -17.38
CA LEU A 45 22.06 5.19 -18.52
C LEU A 45 22.22 4.38 -19.82
N ARG A 46 22.90 3.23 -19.77
CA ARG A 46 23.05 2.32 -20.93
C ARG A 46 21.69 1.87 -21.47
N VAL A 47 20.76 1.48 -20.60
CA VAL A 47 19.41 1.07 -21.00
C VAL A 47 18.62 2.24 -21.58
N CYS A 48 18.71 3.43 -20.96
CA CYS A 48 18.06 4.64 -21.46
C CYS A 48 18.57 5.02 -22.87
N GLU A 49 19.86 4.86 -23.15
CA GLU A 49 20.43 5.11 -24.48
C GLU A 49 19.87 4.15 -25.53
N LYS A 50 19.75 2.85 -25.22
CA LYS A 50 19.13 1.85 -26.10
C LYS A 50 17.65 2.16 -26.39
N LEU A 51 16.91 2.70 -25.42
CA LEU A 51 15.50 3.08 -25.60
C LEU A 51 15.32 4.42 -26.36
N ARG A 52 16.27 5.34 -26.24
CA ARG A 52 16.16 6.71 -26.77
C ARG A 52 15.88 6.78 -28.27
N GLU A 53 16.50 5.91 -29.07
CA GLU A 53 16.31 5.91 -30.53
C GLU A 53 14.91 5.41 -30.93
N ALA A 54 14.44 4.34 -30.29
CA ALA A 54 13.09 3.82 -30.49
C ALA A 54 12.02 4.82 -30.03
N ASP A 55 12.23 5.47 -28.88
CA ASP A 55 11.36 6.53 -28.37
C ASP A 55 11.29 7.73 -29.32
N ALA A 56 12.43 8.14 -29.89
CA ALA A 56 12.49 9.24 -30.84
C ALA A 56 11.75 8.91 -32.15
N LYS A 57 11.89 7.68 -32.65
CA LYS A 57 11.16 7.19 -33.83
C LYS A 57 9.66 7.08 -33.56
N GLY A 58 9.27 6.65 -32.35
CA GLY A 58 7.88 6.62 -31.91
C GLY A 58 7.24 8.01 -31.87
N ARG A 59 7.94 9.00 -31.32
CA ARG A 59 7.47 10.40 -31.28
C ARG A 59 7.28 11.01 -32.67
N ARG A 60 8.15 10.68 -33.63
CA ARG A 60 8.13 11.27 -34.98
C ARG A 60 7.20 10.54 -35.96
N HIS A 61 7.02 9.23 -35.81
CA HIS A 61 6.40 8.39 -36.83
C HIS A 61 5.34 7.40 -36.29
N GLY A 62 4.96 7.54 -35.02
CA GLY A 62 3.83 6.81 -34.42
C GLY A 62 4.15 5.40 -33.91
N LEU A 63 3.13 4.76 -33.31
CA LEU A 63 3.24 3.49 -32.57
C LEU A 63 3.74 2.30 -33.42
N ALA A 64 3.56 2.33 -34.75
CA ALA A 64 4.08 1.30 -35.65
C ALA A 64 5.61 1.34 -35.72
N ARG A 65 6.20 2.54 -35.88
CA ARG A 65 7.65 2.72 -35.93
C ARG A 65 8.31 2.58 -34.55
N ALA A 66 7.59 2.93 -33.48
CA ALA A 66 8.02 2.62 -32.11
C ALA A 66 8.16 1.10 -31.88
N GLU A 67 7.13 0.32 -32.25
CA GLU A 67 7.16 -1.15 -32.10
C GLU A 67 8.33 -1.77 -32.88
N THR A 68 8.57 -1.36 -34.13
CA THR A 68 9.72 -1.84 -34.91
C THR A 68 11.07 -1.44 -34.27
N GLY A 69 11.16 -0.24 -33.70
CA GLY A 69 12.36 0.23 -33.01
C GLY A 69 12.67 -0.57 -31.76
N TYR A 70 11.68 -0.80 -30.90
CA TYR A 70 11.87 -1.61 -29.69
C TYR A 70 12.11 -3.09 -30.02
N LEU A 71 11.49 -3.64 -31.06
CA LEU A 71 11.76 -5.02 -31.48
C LEU A 71 13.21 -5.19 -31.95
N ARG A 72 13.75 -4.24 -32.71
CA ARG A 72 15.16 -4.26 -33.13
C ARG A 72 16.09 -4.18 -31.92
N ALA A 73 15.86 -3.22 -31.03
CA ALA A 73 16.64 -3.07 -29.82
C ALA A 73 16.55 -4.31 -28.90
N LEU A 74 15.41 -5.02 -28.89
CA LEU A 74 15.25 -6.26 -28.13
C LEU A 74 16.11 -7.39 -28.73
N VAL A 75 16.15 -7.51 -30.06
CA VAL A 75 17.03 -8.47 -30.74
C VAL A 75 18.50 -8.18 -30.40
N ASP A 76 18.90 -6.90 -30.43
CA ASP A 76 20.26 -6.49 -30.07
C ASP A 76 20.57 -6.80 -28.59
N ALA A 77 19.63 -6.53 -27.68
CA ALA A 77 19.79 -6.86 -26.25
C ALA A 77 19.93 -8.35 -25.98
N VAL A 78 19.15 -9.20 -26.68
CA VAL A 78 19.26 -10.66 -26.58
C VAL A 78 20.60 -11.16 -27.15
N ALA A 79 21.06 -10.58 -28.25
CA ALA A 79 22.38 -10.90 -28.83
C ALA A 79 23.53 -10.52 -27.88
N ASP A 80 23.42 -9.37 -27.23
CA ASP A 80 24.36 -8.86 -26.23
C ASP A 80 24.26 -9.59 -24.87
N LYS A 81 23.21 -10.42 -24.67
CA LYS A 81 22.83 -11.01 -23.37
C LYS A 81 22.58 -9.97 -22.27
N ASP A 82 22.16 -8.76 -22.65
CA ASP A 82 21.86 -7.64 -21.76
C ASP A 82 20.46 -7.80 -21.15
N ARG A 83 20.35 -8.68 -20.14
CA ARG A 83 19.06 -9.03 -19.50
C ARG A 83 18.30 -7.83 -18.94
N LEU A 84 19.00 -6.79 -18.47
CA LEU A 84 18.36 -5.58 -17.96
C LEU A 84 17.67 -4.81 -19.09
N ALA A 85 18.35 -4.67 -20.23
CA ALA A 85 17.76 -4.08 -21.43
C ALA A 85 16.59 -4.94 -21.96
N GLU A 86 16.71 -6.27 -21.96
CA GLU A 86 15.62 -7.18 -22.37
C GLU A 86 14.33 -6.93 -21.58
N VAL A 87 14.42 -6.83 -20.24
CA VAL A 87 13.26 -6.60 -19.36
C VAL A 87 12.60 -5.24 -19.66
N GLU A 88 13.38 -4.16 -19.78
CA GLU A 88 12.83 -2.83 -20.06
C GLU A 88 12.25 -2.73 -21.48
N LEU A 89 12.86 -3.40 -22.46
CA LEU A 89 12.35 -3.45 -23.84
C LEU A 89 11.03 -4.24 -23.93
N LEU A 90 10.90 -5.33 -23.17
CA LEU A 90 9.64 -6.08 -23.07
C LEU A 90 8.53 -5.26 -22.40
N LYS A 91 8.85 -4.47 -21.36
CA LYS A 91 7.90 -3.51 -20.76
C LYS A 91 7.42 -2.49 -21.79
N SER A 92 8.33 -1.83 -22.49
CA SER A 92 8.00 -0.81 -23.50
C SER A 92 7.21 -1.39 -24.68
N LEU A 93 7.54 -2.59 -25.15
CA LEU A 93 6.74 -3.29 -26.17
C LEU A 93 5.33 -3.65 -25.68
N GLY A 94 5.21 -4.00 -24.40
CA GLY A 94 3.93 -4.21 -23.74
C GLY A 94 3.09 -2.94 -23.72
N ASP A 95 3.70 -1.81 -23.34
CA ASP A 95 3.04 -0.50 -23.27
C ASP A 95 2.57 -0.04 -24.66
N VAL A 96 3.38 -0.26 -25.72
CA VAL A 96 2.99 0.01 -27.12
C VAL A 96 1.80 -0.86 -27.55
N ASN A 97 1.79 -2.14 -27.20
CA ASN A 97 0.68 -3.04 -27.55
C ASN A 97 -0.59 -2.73 -26.73
N LEU A 98 -0.45 -2.27 -25.49
CA LEU A 98 -1.55 -1.76 -24.68
C LEU A 98 -2.20 -0.54 -25.33
N GLU A 99 -1.40 0.45 -25.75
CA GLU A 99 -1.92 1.65 -26.42
C GLU A 99 -2.54 1.34 -27.79
N LYS A 100 -1.96 0.42 -28.57
CA LYS A 100 -2.59 -0.09 -29.80
C LYS A 100 -3.94 -0.76 -29.52
N GLY A 101 -4.01 -1.57 -28.46
CA GLY A 101 -5.25 -2.19 -27.99
C GLY A 101 -6.30 -1.16 -27.60
N ARG A 102 -5.91 -0.05 -26.95
CA ARG A 102 -6.81 1.05 -26.58
C ARG A 102 -7.31 1.81 -27.81
N LEU A 103 -6.40 2.19 -28.71
CA LEU A 103 -6.68 2.99 -29.90
C LEU A 103 -7.59 2.24 -30.88
N TRP A 104 -7.29 0.97 -31.14
CA TRP A 104 -7.99 0.15 -32.14
C TRP A 104 -9.03 -0.79 -31.53
N LYS A 105 -9.20 -0.79 -30.20
CA LYS A 105 -10.08 -1.72 -29.46
C LYS A 105 -9.79 -3.20 -29.78
N ASP A 106 -8.54 -3.52 -30.06
CA ASP A 106 -8.09 -4.84 -30.52
C ASP A 106 -7.71 -5.73 -29.33
N VAL A 107 -8.50 -6.79 -29.12
CA VAL A 107 -8.27 -7.80 -28.06
C VAL A 107 -6.96 -8.55 -28.28
N GLY A 108 -6.55 -8.78 -29.53
CA GLY A 108 -5.28 -9.39 -29.87
C GLY A 108 -4.09 -8.57 -29.39
N LYS A 109 -4.18 -7.24 -29.46
CA LYS A 109 -3.14 -6.33 -28.95
C LYS A 109 -3.05 -6.33 -27.43
N PHE A 110 -4.18 -6.39 -26.72
CA PHE A 110 -4.15 -6.58 -25.26
C PHE A 110 -3.54 -7.93 -24.86
N ASN A 111 -3.85 -9.03 -25.56
CA ASN A 111 -3.26 -10.33 -25.28
C ASN A 111 -1.74 -10.33 -25.52
N ARG A 112 -1.27 -9.65 -26.57
CA ARG A 112 0.18 -9.46 -26.82
C ARG A 112 0.84 -8.66 -25.71
N ALA A 113 0.22 -7.57 -25.25
CA ALA A 113 0.74 -6.78 -24.13
C ALA A 113 0.88 -7.62 -22.85
N LEU A 114 -0.14 -8.43 -22.52
CA LEU A 114 -0.09 -9.34 -21.37
C LEU A 114 1.04 -10.37 -21.50
N ALA A 115 1.22 -10.98 -22.68
CA ALA A 115 2.30 -11.94 -22.91
C ALA A 115 3.69 -11.31 -22.74
N LEU A 116 3.88 -10.07 -23.20
CA LEU A 116 5.14 -9.33 -23.07
C LEU A 116 5.47 -8.99 -21.60
N TYR A 117 4.46 -8.60 -20.81
CA TYR A 117 4.65 -8.38 -19.37
C TYR A 117 4.96 -9.69 -18.62
N VAL A 118 4.31 -10.80 -18.98
CA VAL A 118 4.63 -12.12 -18.40
C VAL A 118 6.06 -12.53 -18.74
N ALA A 119 6.51 -12.33 -19.98
CA ALA A 119 7.88 -12.60 -20.38
C ALA A 119 8.90 -11.77 -19.58
N ALA A 120 8.62 -10.48 -19.37
CA ALA A 120 9.45 -9.62 -18.53
C ALA A 120 9.54 -10.13 -17.08
N ILE A 121 8.43 -10.59 -16.49
CA ILE A 121 8.41 -11.19 -15.14
C ILE A 121 9.27 -12.46 -15.08
N ILE A 122 9.17 -13.34 -16.08
CA ILE A 122 9.96 -14.58 -16.13
C ILE A 122 11.47 -14.26 -16.21
N LEU A 123 11.86 -13.28 -17.01
CA LEU A 123 13.27 -12.86 -17.11
C LEU A 123 13.78 -12.21 -15.82
N CYS A 124 12.96 -11.45 -15.09
CA CYS A 124 13.32 -10.96 -13.76
C CYS A 124 13.62 -12.11 -12.78
N ARG A 125 12.85 -13.20 -12.82
CA ARG A 125 13.01 -14.37 -11.92
C ARG A 125 14.28 -15.19 -12.18
N HIS A 126 14.77 -15.25 -13.42
CA HIS A 126 16.01 -15.96 -13.76
C HIS A 126 17.29 -15.21 -13.37
N ARG A 127 17.20 -13.96 -12.91
CA ARG A 127 18.34 -13.18 -12.36
C ARG A 127 18.64 -13.58 -10.91
N ASP A 128 17.61 -13.97 -10.15
CA ASP A 128 17.68 -14.20 -8.70
C ASP A 128 18.43 -15.51 -8.32
N GLN A 129 18.74 -16.37 -9.29
CA GLN A 129 19.51 -17.60 -9.08
C GLN A 129 21.03 -17.43 -9.25
N GLY A 130 21.51 -16.28 -9.78
CA GLY A 130 22.90 -16.12 -10.21
C GLY A 130 23.82 -15.32 -9.29
N GLU A 131 23.33 -14.31 -8.57
CA GLU A 131 24.20 -13.42 -7.77
C GLU A 131 23.48 -12.97 -6.50
N ALA A 132 24.04 -13.36 -5.35
CA ALA A 132 23.48 -13.14 -4.02
C ALA A 132 23.50 -11.67 -3.54
N LEU A 133 23.90 -10.70 -4.38
CA LEU A 133 24.15 -9.31 -3.96
C LEU A 133 23.13 -8.26 -4.49
N ALA A 134 22.08 -8.66 -5.22
CA ALA A 134 21.08 -7.72 -5.77
C ALA A 134 19.69 -7.76 -5.09
N ARG A 135 19.61 -8.20 -3.83
CA ARG A 135 18.35 -8.59 -3.16
C ARG A 135 17.39 -7.46 -2.75
N CYS A 136 17.81 -6.19 -2.72
CA CYS A 136 16.89 -5.09 -2.35
C CYS A 136 16.25 -4.33 -3.52
N ASN A 137 16.70 -4.52 -4.77
CA ASN A 137 16.36 -3.58 -5.86
C ASN A 137 15.46 -4.15 -6.97
N ASN A 138 15.10 -5.44 -6.95
CA ASN A 138 14.26 -6.05 -8.00
C ASN A 138 12.77 -6.27 -7.60
N VAL A 139 12.45 -6.06 -6.33
CA VAL A 139 11.06 -6.12 -5.82
C VAL A 139 10.22 -5.00 -6.46
N GLN A 140 10.77 -3.79 -6.60
CA GLN A 140 10.08 -2.65 -7.24
C GLN A 140 9.86 -2.85 -8.76
N GLY A 141 10.81 -3.46 -9.46
CA GLY A 141 10.72 -3.73 -10.90
C GLY A 141 9.59 -4.71 -11.25
N THR A 142 9.46 -5.79 -10.49
CA THR A 142 8.41 -6.80 -10.67
C THR A 142 7.02 -6.25 -10.32
N VAL A 143 6.91 -5.48 -9.24
CA VAL A 143 5.66 -4.79 -8.84
C VAL A 143 5.14 -3.87 -9.95
N ALA A 144 6.04 -3.11 -10.59
CA ALA A 144 5.66 -2.24 -11.70
C ALA A 144 5.18 -3.01 -12.95
N ILE A 145 5.69 -4.22 -13.21
CA ILE A 145 5.21 -5.07 -14.31
C ILE A 145 3.86 -5.69 -13.97
N VAL A 146 3.68 -6.16 -12.72
CA VAL A 146 2.41 -6.70 -12.23
C VAL A 146 1.30 -5.64 -12.32
N HIS A 147 1.60 -4.39 -11.95
CA HIS A 147 0.66 -3.28 -12.11
C HIS A 147 0.22 -3.08 -13.57
N ARG A 148 1.17 -3.09 -14.52
CA ARG A 148 0.86 -2.99 -15.97
C ARG A 148 -0.01 -4.16 -16.45
N LEU A 149 0.28 -5.38 -15.99
CA LEU A 149 -0.46 -6.60 -16.32
C LEU A 149 -1.91 -6.52 -15.81
N LEU A 150 -2.11 -6.12 -14.56
CA LEU A 150 -3.44 -5.96 -13.96
C LEU A 150 -4.24 -4.84 -14.64
N TYR A 151 -3.59 -3.70 -14.90
CA TYR A 151 -4.21 -2.57 -15.62
C TYR A 151 -4.66 -2.95 -17.03
N THR A 152 -3.79 -3.63 -17.78
CA THR A 152 -4.09 -4.15 -19.13
C THR A 152 -5.26 -5.13 -19.11
N SER A 153 -5.28 -6.04 -18.13
CA SER A 153 -6.37 -7.00 -17.92
C SER A 153 -7.70 -6.32 -17.64
N LYS A 154 -7.70 -5.26 -16.82
CA LYS A 154 -8.88 -4.45 -16.49
C LYS A 154 -9.44 -3.75 -17.72
N ILE A 155 -8.59 -3.10 -18.52
CA ILE A 155 -9.03 -2.42 -19.75
C ILE A 155 -9.61 -3.42 -20.75
N ARG A 156 -8.92 -4.55 -20.97
CA ARG A 156 -9.37 -5.62 -21.86
C ARG A 156 -10.77 -6.09 -21.47
N LEU A 157 -10.98 -6.41 -20.19
CA LEU A 157 -12.28 -6.83 -19.67
C LEU A 157 -13.36 -5.77 -19.88
N GLY A 158 -13.05 -4.49 -19.65
CA GLY A 158 -13.97 -3.37 -19.88
C GLY A 158 -14.38 -3.21 -21.35
N ILE A 159 -13.50 -3.51 -22.30
CA ILE A 159 -13.80 -3.45 -23.74
C ILE A 159 -14.59 -4.68 -24.19
N THR A 160 -14.20 -5.89 -23.75
CA THR A 160 -14.93 -7.13 -24.06
C THR A 160 -16.36 -7.09 -23.53
N THR A 161 -16.57 -6.60 -22.31
CA THR A 161 -17.90 -6.47 -21.70
C THR A 161 -18.77 -5.42 -22.41
N LYS A 162 -18.19 -4.29 -22.87
CA LYS A 162 -18.92 -3.30 -23.68
C LYS A 162 -19.27 -3.82 -25.08
N SER A 163 -18.41 -4.66 -25.68
CA SER A 163 -18.68 -5.33 -26.96
C SER A 163 -19.82 -6.35 -26.84
N LEU A 164 -19.84 -7.17 -25.77
CA LEU A 164 -20.91 -8.11 -25.45
C LEU A 164 -22.26 -7.43 -25.17
N LYS A 165 -22.26 -6.26 -24.50
CA LYS A 165 -23.47 -5.46 -24.26
C LYS A 165 -24.02 -4.80 -25.53
N ARG A 166 -23.14 -4.43 -26.47
CA ARG A 166 -23.54 -3.92 -27.80
C ARG A 166 -24.08 -5.02 -28.71
N SER A 167 -23.53 -6.23 -28.65
CA SER A 167 -24.04 -7.37 -29.44
C SER A 167 -25.40 -7.85 -28.94
N THR A 168 -25.65 -7.83 -27.62
CA THR A 168 -26.95 -8.20 -27.03
C THR A 168 -28.06 -7.16 -27.28
N HIS A 169 -27.73 -5.88 -27.48
CA HIS A 169 -28.70 -4.87 -27.89
C HIS A 169 -28.96 -4.86 -29.42
N ALA A 170 -27.99 -5.31 -30.23
CA ALA A 170 -28.15 -5.48 -31.67
C ALA A 170 -28.85 -6.79 -32.06
N GLN A 171 -28.84 -7.82 -31.20
CA GLN A 171 -29.48 -9.13 -31.45
C GLN A 171 -30.98 -9.21 -31.09
N ARG A 172 -31.62 -8.11 -30.69
CA ARG A 172 -33.09 -8.05 -30.51
C ARG A 172 -33.86 -7.61 -31.76
N GLN A 173 -33.17 -7.38 -32.87
CA GLN A 173 -33.77 -7.27 -34.20
C GLN A 173 -33.04 -8.26 -35.13
N GLN A 174 -33.82 -9.05 -35.87
CA GLN A 174 -33.41 -10.13 -36.80
C GLN A 174 -33.06 -11.49 -36.17
N THR A 175 -34.09 -12.32 -36.03
CA THR A 175 -33.99 -13.76 -36.19
C THR A 175 -34.12 -14.16 -37.67
N VAL A 176 -33.41 -15.24 -38.01
CA VAL A 176 -33.65 -16.25 -39.07
C VAL A 176 -32.59 -16.34 -40.19
N ARG A 177 -31.99 -17.54 -40.23
CA ARG A 177 -31.32 -18.29 -41.31
C ARG A 177 -29.79 -18.22 -41.50
N GLU A 178 -29.22 -19.41 -41.23
CA GLU A 178 -28.21 -20.14 -42.01
C GLU A 178 -26.72 -20.08 -41.62
N LEU A 179 -26.32 -21.20 -40.98
CA LEU A 179 -25.24 -22.13 -41.31
C LEU A 179 -23.76 -21.74 -41.12
N LYS A 180 -23.19 -22.47 -40.16
CA LYS A 180 -21.88 -23.17 -40.18
C LYS A 180 -20.60 -22.33 -40.33
N GLY A 181 -19.90 -22.23 -39.20
CA GLY A 181 -18.45 -22.06 -39.16
C GLY A 181 -17.90 -22.41 -37.77
N ARG A 182 -17.36 -23.62 -37.61
CA ARG A 182 -16.61 -24.08 -36.43
C ARG A 182 -15.52 -23.05 -36.07
N SER A 183 -15.54 -22.49 -34.86
CA SER A 183 -14.33 -22.18 -34.07
C SER A 183 -14.65 -21.67 -32.65
N SER A 184 -13.93 -22.20 -31.64
CA SER A 184 -13.75 -21.70 -30.26
C SER A 184 -14.65 -22.13 -29.08
N PHE A 185 -15.32 -23.29 -29.14
CA PHE A 185 -16.11 -23.81 -28.00
C PHE A 185 -15.29 -24.41 -26.82
N PHE A 186 -13.97 -24.18 -26.74
CA PHE A 186 -13.10 -24.81 -25.73
C PHE A 186 -12.57 -23.88 -24.62
N SER A 187 -12.84 -22.56 -24.64
CA SER A 187 -12.29 -21.63 -23.62
C SER A 187 -13.27 -21.14 -22.55
N THR A 188 -14.57 -21.12 -22.83
CA THR A 188 -15.58 -20.51 -21.92
C THR A 188 -15.98 -21.45 -20.78
N THR A 189 -15.98 -22.76 -21.02
CA THR A 189 -16.33 -23.80 -20.03
C THR A 189 -15.26 -23.95 -18.95
N LEU A 190 -13.97 -23.95 -19.33
CA LEU A 190 -12.84 -24.06 -18.39
C LEU A 190 -12.72 -22.86 -17.44
N LEU A 191 -13.03 -21.64 -17.91
CA LEU A 191 -13.02 -20.44 -17.06
C LEU A 191 -14.17 -20.45 -16.05
N SER A 192 -15.35 -20.90 -16.47
CA SER A 192 -16.52 -21.08 -15.58
C SER A 192 -16.26 -22.14 -14.51
N ASP A 193 -15.70 -23.30 -14.90
CA ASP A 193 -15.39 -24.39 -13.98
C ASP A 193 -14.31 -23.97 -12.96
N ARG A 194 -13.27 -23.26 -13.41
CA ARG A 194 -12.23 -22.72 -12.51
C ARG A 194 -12.79 -21.69 -11.53
N MET A 195 -13.70 -20.81 -11.98
CA MET A 195 -14.37 -19.85 -11.10
C MET A 195 -15.27 -20.53 -10.07
N ARG A 196 -15.96 -21.61 -10.44
CA ARG A 196 -16.78 -22.42 -9.54
C ARG A 196 -15.94 -23.14 -8.48
N ARG A 197 -14.87 -23.84 -8.89
CA ARG A 197 -13.94 -24.52 -7.96
C ARG A 197 -13.34 -23.57 -6.93
N LEU A 198 -12.98 -22.38 -7.40
CA LEU A 198 -12.40 -21.37 -6.54
C LEU A 198 -13.40 -20.72 -5.57
N HIS A 199 -14.70 -20.77 -5.87
CA HIS A 199 -15.74 -20.37 -4.92
C HIS A 199 -15.99 -21.48 -3.89
N ILE A 200 -15.96 -22.74 -4.32
CA ILE A 200 -16.02 -23.91 -3.44
C ILE A 200 -14.87 -23.87 -2.43
N LEU A 201 -13.63 -23.69 -2.89
CA LEU A 201 -12.45 -23.56 -2.02
C LEU A 201 -12.57 -22.42 -1.00
N TYR A 202 -13.16 -21.29 -1.40
CA TYR A 202 -13.40 -20.17 -0.48
C TYR A 202 -14.35 -20.58 0.65
N GLU A 203 -15.48 -21.23 0.32
CA GLU A 203 -16.46 -21.69 1.31
C GLU A 203 -15.90 -22.81 2.18
N GLU A 204 -15.15 -23.75 1.61
CA GLU A 204 -14.48 -24.83 2.34
C GLU A 204 -13.52 -24.25 3.39
N HIS A 205 -12.65 -23.32 3.00
CA HIS A 205 -11.72 -22.67 3.92
C HIS A 205 -12.44 -21.89 5.04
N LEU A 206 -13.58 -21.24 4.76
CA LEU A 206 -14.39 -20.60 5.79
C LEU A 206 -15.01 -21.61 6.78
N GLN A 207 -15.51 -22.74 6.26
CA GLN A 207 -16.07 -23.80 7.09
C GLN A 207 -15.01 -24.49 7.94
N ASP A 208 -13.86 -24.79 7.35
CA ASP A 208 -12.70 -25.38 8.04
C ASP A 208 -12.21 -24.47 9.17
N GLY A 209 -12.04 -23.18 8.88
CA GLY A 209 -11.65 -22.20 9.89
C GLY A 209 -12.69 -22.08 11.00
N SER A 210 -13.98 -22.11 10.66
CA SER A 210 -15.06 -22.06 11.65
C SER A 210 -15.09 -23.29 12.55
N ARG A 211 -14.85 -24.49 12.00
CA ARG A 211 -14.74 -25.73 12.78
C ARG A 211 -13.53 -25.70 13.72
N ALA A 212 -12.36 -25.29 13.21
CA ALA A 212 -11.15 -25.14 14.01
C ALA A 212 -11.36 -24.13 15.16
N LEU A 213 -11.98 -22.99 14.88
CA LEU A 213 -12.28 -21.95 15.86
C LEU A 213 -13.28 -22.42 16.95
N GLN A 214 -14.21 -23.31 16.62
CA GLN A 214 -15.16 -23.89 17.57
C GLN A 214 -14.49 -24.85 18.55
N ILE A 215 -13.55 -25.68 18.08
CA ILE A 215 -12.81 -26.62 18.94
C ILE A 215 -11.62 -25.97 19.67
N GLY A 216 -11.36 -24.68 19.40
CA GLY A 216 -10.31 -23.90 20.06
C GLY A 216 -8.93 -23.98 19.40
N ASP A 217 -8.80 -24.59 18.21
CA ASP A 217 -7.56 -24.60 17.43
C ASP A 217 -7.41 -23.28 16.66
N LEU A 218 -6.80 -22.30 17.33
CA LEU A 218 -6.64 -20.95 16.80
C LEU A 218 -5.68 -20.86 15.62
N ASP A 219 -4.66 -21.72 15.57
CA ASP A 219 -3.64 -21.67 14.52
C ASP A 219 -4.18 -22.24 13.20
N THR A 220 -4.89 -23.38 13.26
CA THR A 220 -5.58 -23.93 12.09
C THR A 220 -6.69 -22.99 11.62
N ALA A 221 -7.41 -22.34 12.54
CA ALA A 221 -8.42 -21.34 12.20
C ALA A 221 -7.81 -20.15 11.45
N GLU A 222 -6.71 -19.57 11.96
CA GLU A 222 -6.00 -18.46 11.32
C GLU A 222 -5.56 -18.83 9.90
N GLN A 223 -4.91 -19.99 9.72
CA GLN A 223 -4.45 -20.45 8.41
C GLN A 223 -5.61 -20.64 7.43
N SER A 224 -6.72 -21.22 7.88
CA SER A 224 -7.89 -21.48 7.05
C SER A 224 -8.56 -20.17 6.60
N PHE A 225 -8.77 -19.22 7.51
CA PHE A 225 -9.34 -17.92 7.15
C PHE A 225 -8.41 -17.07 6.28
N ALA A 226 -7.09 -17.14 6.50
CA ALA A 226 -6.11 -16.51 5.62
C ALA A 226 -6.14 -17.12 4.20
N ALA A 227 -6.31 -18.45 4.07
CA ALA A 227 -6.48 -19.11 2.78
C ALA A 227 -7.78 -18.69 2.07
N ALA A 228 -8.89 -18.60 2.82
CA ALA A 228 -10.15 -18.07 2.30
C ALA A 228 -9.95 -16.64 1.76
N LEU A 229 -9.30 -15.76 2.54
CA LEU A 229 -8.97 -14.39 2.13
C LEU A 229 -8.11 -14.37 0.87
N LYS A 230 -7.03 -15.15 0.82
CA LYS A 230 -6.11 -15.23 -0.32
C LYS A 230 -6.83 -15.61 -1.61
N SER A 231 -7.81 -16.52 -1.52
CA SER A 231 -8.59 -16.98 -2.68
C SER A 231 -9.39 -15.85 -3.35
N VAL A 232 -9.92 -14.89 -2.58
CA VAL A 232 -10.75 -13.78 -3.09
C VAL A 232 -9.96 -12.51 -3.33
N HIS A 233 -8.86 -12.30 -2.59
CA HIS A 233 -8.03 -11.10 -2.66
C HIS A 233 -7.40 -10.90 -4.04
N ALA A 234 -6.83 -11.95 -4.62
CA ALA A 234 -6.23 -11.91 -5.96
C ALA A 234 -7.22 -11.52 -7.08
N ARG A 235 -8.52 -11.52 -6.80
CA ARG A 235 -9.59 -11.18 -7.76
C ARG A 235 -10.16 -9.77 -7.54
N GLY A 236 -9.70 -9.04 -6.52
CA GLY A 236 -10.25 -7.73 -6.15
C GLY A 236 -11.71 -7.80 -5.70
N GLN A 237 -12.15 -8.94 -5.15
CA GLN A 237 -13.52 -9.11 -4.63
C GLN A 237 -13.61 -8.57 -3.20
N HIS A 238 -13.35 -7.28 -3.00
CA HIS A 238 -13.18 -6.66 -1.68
C HIS A 238 -14.36 -6.90 -0.72
N LYS A 239 -15.60 -6.96 -1.20
CA LYS A 239 -16.76 -7.30 -0.35
C LYS A 239 -16.66 -8.71 0.25
N LYS A 240 -16.10 -9.67 -0.48
CA LYS A 240 -15.89 -11.05 0.00
C LYS A 240 -14.66 -11.18 0.90
N GLU A 241 -13.76 -10.19 0.91
CA GLU A 241 -12.66 -10.16 1.87
C GLU A 241 -13.17 -9.87 3.29
N ALA A 242 -14.35 -9.25 3.44
CA ALA A 242 -14.86 -8.81 4.74
C ALA A 242 -15.09 -9.97 5.73
N GLU A 243 -15.72 -11.07 5.30
CA GLU A 243 -15.99 -12.21 6.20
C GLU A 243 -14.71 -12.89 6.71
N PRO A 244 -13.74 -13.30 5.88
CA PRO A 244 -12.51 -13.90 6.40
C PRO A 244 -11.68 -12.93 7.24
N LEU A 245 -11.69 -11.62 6.95
CA LEU A 245 -11.06 -10.61 7.81
C LEU A 245 -11.74 -10.51 9.18
N TYR A 246 -13.07 -10.48 9.21
CA TYR A 246 -13.85 -10.49 10.45
C TYR A 246 -13.55 -11.75 11.27
N ARG A 247 -13.52 -12.93 10.64
CA ARG A 247 -13.19 -14.20 11.30
C ARG A 247 -11.77 -14.27 11.83
N LEU A 248 -10.79 -13.74 11.08
CA LEU A 248 -9.43 -13.56 11.61
C LEU A 248 -9.44 -12.66 12.85
N GLY A 249 -10.27 -11.61 12.87
CA GLY A 249 -10.47 -10.76 14.05
C GLY A 249 -10.96 -11.56 15.26
N GLU A 250 -11.92 -12.47 15.09
CA GLU A 250 -12.40 -13.37 16.15
C GLU A 250 -11.29 -14.30 16.68
N VAL A 251 -10.43 -14.81 15.79
CA VAL A 251 -9.27 -15.64 16.18
C VAL A 251 -8.32 -14.84 17.08
N TYR A 252 -7.93 -13.65 16.65
CA TYR A 252 -7.01 -12.80 17.41
C TYR A 252 -7.63 -12.29 18.72
N LEU A 253 -8.94 -12.01 18.76
CA LEU A 253 -9.63 -11.66 20.00
C LEU A 253 -9.58 -12.84 21.00
N LYS A 254 -9.90 -14.07 20.56
CA LYS A 254 -9.78 -15.24 21.43
C LYS A 254 -8.35 -15.47 21.90
N ARG A 255 -7.36 -15.28 21.01
CA ARG A 255 -5.94 -15.39 21.35
C ARG A 255 -5.56 -14.38 22.43
N GLY A 256 -5.96 -13.11 22.27
CA GLY A 256 -5.72 -12.04 23.25
C GLY A 256 -6.39 -12.30 24.60
N ILE A 257 -7.61 -12.84 24.64
CA ILE A 257 -8.27 -13.22 25.90
C ILE A 257 -7.50 -14.34 26.62
N GLN A 258 -6.96 -15.32 25.88
CA GLN A 258 -6.18 -16.43 26.45
C GLN A 258 -4.79 -15.98 26.91
N SER A 259 -4.09 -15.19 26.09
CA SER A 259 -2.70 -14.78 26.31
C SER A 259 -2.57 -13.56 27.23
N LYS A 260 -3.61 -12.71 27.27
CA LYS A 260 -3.61 -11.37 27.86
C LYS A 260 -2.61 -10.43 27.18
N ASP A 261 -2.22 -10.74 25.95
CA ASP A 261 -1.30 -9.94 25.14
C ASP A 261 -2.06 -8.84 24.38
N GLY A 262 -1.76 -7.57 24.68
CA GLY A 262 -2.34 -6.41 24.00
C GLY A 262 -2.13 -6.40 22.48
N GLY A 263 -1.06 -7.04 21.99
CA GLY A 263 -0.76 -7.18 20.57
C GLY A 263 -1.85 -7.95 19.83
N ASP A 264 -2.41 -9.00 20.42
CA ASP A 264 -3.49 -9.76 19.80
C ASP A 264 -4.80 -8.97 19.74
N PHE A 265 -5.12 -8.17 20.76
CA PHE A 265 -6.27 -7.25 20.72
C PHE A 265 -6.12 -6.19 19.62
N THR A 266 -4.94 -5.60 19.47
CA THR A 266 -4.70 -4.61 18.40
C THR A 266 -4.85 -5.22 17.00
N LYS A 267 -4.33 -6.44 16.77
CA LYS A 267 -4.54 -7.17 15.52
C LYS A 267 -6.02 -7.47 15.28
N ALA A 268 -6.75 -7.90 16.31
CA ALA A 268 -8.18 -8.14 16.22
C ALA A 268 -8.94 -6.87 15.80
N ALA A 269 -8.67 -5.74 16.45
CA ALA A 269 -9.29 -4.46 16.12
C ALA A 269 -8.97 -4.01 14.69
N ALA A 270 -7.73 -4.18 14.23
CA ALA A 270 -7.33 -3.81 12.88
C ALA A 270 -8.02 -4.68 11.81
N LEU A 271 -8.13 -5.99 12.05
CA LEU A 271 -8.86 -6.92 11.18
C LEU A 271 -10.35 -6.60 11.09
N CYS A 272 -10.98 -6.29 12.22
CA CYS A 272 -12.39 -5.89 12.26
C CYS A 272 -12.62 -4.53 11.57
N ASN A 273 -11.75 -3.53 11.78
CA ASN A 273 -11.82 -2.25 11.06
C ASN A 273 -11.66 -2.45 9.54
N ALA A 274 -10.71 -3.30 9.11
CA ALA A 274 -10.53 -3.64 7.70
C ALA A 274 -11.76 -4.35 7.11
N ALA A 275 -12.43 -5.22 7.88
CA ALA A 275 -13.69 -5.86 7.49
C ALA A 275 -14.86 -4.88 7.41
N LEU A 276 -14.94 -3.93 8.36
CA LEU A 276 -15.96 -2.89 8.42
C LEU A 276 -15.93 -2.02 7.16
N VAL A 277 -14.76 -1.51 6.76
CA VAL A 277 -14.63 -0.68 5.54
C VAL A 277 -15.07 -1.43 4.27
N ARG A 278 -14.95 -2.77 4.25
CA ARG A 278 -15.31 -3.62 3.10
C ARG A 278 -16.79 -4.01 3.04
N SER A 279 -17.49 -3.99 4.18
CA SER A 279 -18.85 -4.53 4.31
C SER A 279 -19.89 -3.51 4.77
N ASN A 280 -19.49 -2.49 5.52
CA ASN A 280 -20.36 -1.51 6.19
C ASN A 280 -21.42 -2.18 7.09
N ARG A 281 -20.98 -3.23 7.81
CA ARG A 281 -21.78 -4.04 8.72
C ARG A 281 -21.78 -3.45 10.14
N GLU A 282 -22.95 -3.06 10.65
CA GLU A 282 -23.12 -2.49 11.99
C GLU A 282 -22.72 -3.46 13.12
N ASP A 283 -22.88 -4.76 12.92
CA ASP A 283 -22.48 -5.76 13.92
C ASP A 283 -20.96 -5.78 14.15
N ILE A 284 -20.16 -5.45 13.13
CA ILE A 284 -18.71 -5.34 13.26
C ILE A 284 -18.32 -4.11 14.09
N GLU A 285 -19.07 -3.01 14.02
CA GLU A 285 -18.83 -1.83 14.86
C GLU A 285 -18.96 -2.16 16.35
N GLN A 286 -19.96 -2.97 16.70
CA GLN A 286 -20.15 -3.43 18.08
C GLN A 286 -19.03 -4.38 18.52
N VAL A 287 -18.55 -5.25 17.61
CA VAL A 287 -17.40 -6.11 17.88
C VAL A 287 -16.14 -5.29 18.15
N ILE A 288 -15.88 -4.23 17.38
CA ILE A 288 -14.72 -3.33 17.59
C ILE A 288 -14.75 -2.72 19.00
N LYS A 289 -15.92 -2.24 19.45
CA LYS A 289 -16.09 -1.73 20.83
C LYS A 289 -15.82 -2.83 21.85
N GLY A 290 -16.37 -4.03 21.63
CA GLY A 290 -16.17 -5.20 22.48
C GLY A 290 -14.71 -5.63 22.61
N ILE A 291 -13.88 -5.46 21.57
CA ILE A 291 -12.44 -5.75 21.61
C ILE A 291 -11.73 -4.82 22.59
N THR A 292 -12.03 -3.51 22.56
CA THR A 292 -11.46 -2.55 23.52
C THR A 292 -11.87 -2.89 24.95
N HIS A 293 -13.14 -3.20 25.18
CA HIS A 293 -13.61 -3.63 26.51
C HIS A 293 -12.93 -4.92 26.98
N ALA A 294 -12.75 -5.90 26.08
CA ALA A 294 -12.06 -7.14 26.41
C ALA A 294 -10.58 -6.90 26.75
N PHE A 295 -9.89 -5.98 26.06
CA PHE A 295 -8.52 -5.59 26.42
C PHE A 295 -8.46 -4.97 27.83
N VAL A 296 -9.35 -4.01 28.13
CA VAL A 296 -9.40 -3.36 29.44
C VAL A 296 -9.66 -4.38 30.55
N LYS A 297 -10.60 -5.30 30.32
CA LYS A 297 -10.91 -6.34 31.29
C LYS A 297 -9.78 -7.36 31.45
N GLU A 298 -9.31 -7.95 30.37
CA GLU A 298 -8.45 -9.14 30.44
C GLU A 298 -6.95 -8.79 30.56
N ALA A 299 -6.49 -7.74 29.87
CA ALA A 299 -5.09 -7.30 29.90
C ALA A 299 -4.82 -6.27 31.01
N LEU A 300 -5.73 -5.31 31.24
CA LEU A 300 -5.57 -4.32 32.31
C LEU A 300 -6.13 -4.76 33.66
N LYS A 301 -6.97 -5.81 33.69
CA LYS A 301 -7.67 -6.31 34.90
C LYS A 301 -8.60 -5.27 35.53
N ILE A 302 -9.24 -4.45 34.70
CA ILE A 302 -10.17 -3.39 35.12
C ILE A 302 -11.59 -3.83 34.74
N GLU A 303 -12.46 -4.00 35.74
CA GLU A 303 -13.84 -4.49 35.55
C GLU A 303 -14.82 -3.40 35.09
N GLN A 304 -14.38 -2.15 35.02
CA GLN A 304 -15.23 -1.00 34.77
C GLN A 304 -15.76 -0.97 33.33
N GLN A 305 -17.05 -0.66 33.19
CA GLN A 305 -17.66 -0.39 31.89
C GLN A 305 -17.10 0.95 31.39
N VAL A 306 -16.08 0.91 30.53
CA VAL A 306 -15.53 2.12 29.91
C VAL A 306 -16.62 2.73 29.03
N ASP A 307 -16.95 3.99 29.28
CA ASP A 307 -17.93 4.75 28.51
C ASP A 307 -17.49 4.83 27.04
N SER A 308 -18.46 4.99 26.15
CA SER A 308 -18.33 4.98 24.70
C SER A 308 -17.05 5.68 24.22
N ASP A 309 -16.15 4.90 23.60
CA ASP A 309 -14.95 5.38 22.91
C ASP A 309 -15.25 6.65 22.10
N ASP A 310 -14.58 7.76 22.43
CA ASP A 310 -14.70 9.09 21.80
C ASP A 310 -14.18 9.10 20.33
N THR A 311 -14.06 7.92 19.72
CA THR A 311 -13.52 7.68 18.37
C THR A 311 -14.14 8.60 17.31
N GLU A 312 -15.45 8.83 17.32
CA GLU A 312 -16.08 9.75 16.34
C GLU A 312 -15.67 11.20 16.55
N LYS A 313 -15.52 11.64 17.81
CA LYS A 313 -14.97 12.96 18.14
C LYS A 313 -13.52 13.06 17.67
N HIS A 314 -12.69 12.04 17.89
CA HIS A 314 -11.29 12.05 17.41
C HIS A 314 -11.19 12.08 15.88
N LYS A 315 -12.05 11.33 15.18
CA LYS A 315 -12.15 11.38 13.71
C LYS A 315 -12.52 12.79 13.22
N LEU A 316 -13.47 13.45 13.89
CA LEU A 316 -13.85 14.84 13.57
C LEU A 316 -12.69 15.82 13.82
N MET A 317 -11.94 15.66 14.91
CA MET A 317 -10.75 16.47 15.19
C MET A 317 -9.69 16.34 14.08
N LEU A 318 -9.35 15.10 13.70
CA LEU A 318 -8.38 14.86 12.61
C LEU A 318 -8.86 15.44 11.28
N LYS A 319 -10.16 15.32 10.98
CA LYS A 319 -10.74 15.92 9.78
C LYS A 319 -10.63 17.44 9.80
N ALA A 320 -10.95 18.08 10.92
CA ALA A 320 -10.85 19.53 11.07
C ALA A 320 -9.40 20.02 10.88
N ASP A 321 -8.43 19.31 11.45
CA ASP A 321 -7.00 19.62 11.25
C ASP A 321 -6.59 19.50 9.78
N ARG A 322 -7.05 18.46 9.09
CA ARG A 322 -6.77 18.27 7.65
C ARG A 322 -7.41 19.35 6.79
N ASP A 323 -8.65 19.72 7.08
CA ASP A 323 -9.37 20.78 6.37
C ASP A 323 -8.69 22.15 6.59
N TYR A 324 -8.23 22.43 7.81
CA TYR A 324 -7.42 23.60 8.13
C TYR A 324 -6.11 23.62 7.33
N VAL A 325 -5.32 22.53 7.37
CA VAL A 325 -4.05 22.44 6.64
C VAL A 325 -4.24 22.61 5.14
N LYS A 326 -5.29 22.01 4.57
CA LYS A 326 -5.62 22.16 3.16
C LYS A 326 -5.93 23.62 2.80
N LYS A 327 -6.72 24.31 3.63
CA LYS A 327 -7.03 25.73 3.46
C LYS A 327 -5.76 26.58 3.52
N GLU A 328 -4.88 26.33 4.48
CA GLU A 328 -3.63 27.08 4.64
C GLU A 328 -2.68 26.86 3.46
N ILE A 329 -2.55 25.62 2.96
CA ILE A 329 -1.78 25.35 1.74
C ILE A 329 -2.32 26.16 0.56
N THR A 330 -3.64 26.14 0.34
CA THR A 330 -4.27 26.91 -0.73
C THR A 330 -4.04 28.41 -0.56
N ARG A 331 -4.08 28.94 0.68
CA ARG A 331 -3.76 30.35 0.95
C ARG A 331 -2.32 30.66 0.56
N VAL A 332 -1.35 29.84 1.00
CA VAL A 332 0.08 30.04 0.68
C VAL A 332 0.33 29.96 -0.83
N GLU A 333 -0.33 29.04 -1.53
CA GLU A 333 -0.27 28.92 -2.98
C GLU A 333 -0.87 30.12 -3.72
N GLN A 334 -1.82 30.85 -3.12
CA GLN A 334 -2.43 32.04 -3.73
C GLN A 334 -1.66 33.32 -3.41
N GLU A 335 -1.17 33.46 -2.18
CA GLU A 335 -0.52 34.67 -1.69
C GLU A 335 0.97 34.73 -2.02
N VAL A 336 1.65 33.57 -2.10
CA VAL A 336 3.11 33.49 -2.19
C VAL A 336 3.55 32.41 -3.19
N ASP A 337 3.14 32.58 -4.44
CA ASP A 337 3.52 31.68 -5.55
C ASP A 337 4.77 32.17 -6.31
N PRO A 338 5.96 31.57 -6.09
CA PRO A 338 7.16 31.96 -6.82
C PRO A 338 7.07 31.62 -8.31
N TYR A 339 6.19 30.69 -8.71
CA TYR A 339 6.00 30.31 -10.11
C TYR A 339 5.12 31.28 -10.89
N SER A 340 4.58 32.31 -10.23
CA SER A 340 3.90 33.43 -10.89
C SER A 340 4.88 34.44 -11.51
N LEU A 341 6.17 34.35 -11.15
CA LEU A 341 7.24 35.22 -11.65
C LEU A 341 8.08 34.51 -12.73
N ASP A 342 8.77 35.28 -13.56
CA ASP A 342 9.77 34.77 -14.49
C ASP A 342 11.01 34.27 -13.71
N ASP A 343 11.72 33.28 -14.23
CA ASP A 343 12.92 32.69 -13.61
C ASP A 343 14.04 33.73 -13.39
N GLU A 344 14.05 34.80 -14.20
CA GLU A 344 15.01 35.91 -14.10
C GLU A 344 14.49 37.10 -13.26
N ASP A 345 13.30 37.00 -12.66
CA ASP A 345 12.73 38.08 -11.85
C ASP A 345 13.55 38.26 -10.56
N PRO A 346 14.11 39.47 -10.29
CA PRO A 346 14.95 39.71 -9.12
C PRO A 346 14.20 39.50 -7.78
N LYS A 347 12.86 39.51 -7.78
CA LYS A 347 12.02 39.29 -6.60
C LYS A 347 11.75 37.82 -6.31
N ILE A 348 12.14 36.88 -7.18
CA ILE A 348 11.87 35.45 -6.99
C ILE A 348 12.38 34.96 -5.64
N ARG A 349 13.60 35.36 -5.23
CA ARG A 349 14.19 35.01 -3.93
C ARG A 349 13.39 35.56 -2.74
N GLU A 350 12.80 36.74 -2.87
CA GLU A 350 11.98 37.34 -1.81
C GLU A 350 10.67 36.57 -1.65
N VAL A 351 10.01 36.23 -2.76
CA VAL A 351 8.77 35.43 -2.76
C VAL A 351 9.03 34.03 -2.23
N GLU A 352 10.12 33.38 -2.65
CA GLU A 352 10.53 32.09 -2.12
C GLU A 352 10.78 32.14 -0.60
N THR A 353 11.45 33.18 -0.11
CA THR A 353 11.70 33.38 1.32
C THR A 353 10.39 33.48 2.10
N LYS A 354 9.45 34.31 1.65
CA LYS A 354 8.12 34.44 2.25
C LYS A 354 7.36 33.11 2.24
N ARG A 355 7.47 32.32 1.16
CA ARG A 355 6.81 31.01 1.07
C ARG A 355 7.40 30.03 2.08
N VAL A 356 8.73 30.00 2.20
CA VAL A 356 9.42 29.15 3.18
C VAL A 356 8.99 29.50 4.60
N GLU A 357 8.91 30.79 4.93
CA GLU A 357 8.45 31.25 6.24
C GLU A 357 7.00 30.83 6.53
N ALA A 358 6.10 31.00 5.56
CA ALA A 358 4.70 30.60 5.70
C ALA A 358 4.54 29.08 5.86
N ILE A 359 5.28 28.28 5.10
CA ILE A 359 5.28 26.81 5.23
C ILE A 359 5.88 26.39 6.57
N LYS A 360 6.95 27.03 7.03
CA LYS A 360 7.55 26.74 8.34
C LYS A 360 6.58 27.02 9.48
N ALA A 361 5.85 28.14 9.42
CA ALA A 361 4.80 28.46 10.38
C ALA A 361 3.68 27.41 10.36
N LEU A 362 3.23 26.99 9.17
CA LEU A 362 2.23 25.93 9.04
C LEU A 362 2.70 24.60 9.63
N CYS A 363 3.95 24.19 9.36
CA CYS A 363 4.55 23.00 9.96
C CYS A 363 4.55 23.06 11.50
N GLN A 364 4.89 24.22 12.09
CA GLN A 364 4.84 24.41 13.54
C GLN A 364 3.43 24.28 14.11
N THR A 365 2.42 24.84 13.43
CA THR A 365 1.01 24.67 13.81
C THR A 365 0.59 23.21 13.77
N ILE A 366 0.95 22.48 12.71
CA ILE A 366 0.65 21.04 12.58
C ILE A 366 1.29 20.25 13.73
N VAL A 367 2.55 20.53 14.06
CA VAL A 367 3.24 19.90 15.19
C VAL A 367 2.49 20.13 16.50
N HIS A 368 2.00 21.35 16.74
CA HIS A 368 1.26 21.69 17.95
C HIS A 368 -0.08 20.96 18.03
N HIS A 369 -0.89 21.02 16.96
CA HIS A 369 -2.19 20.33 16.90
C HIS A 369 -2.03 18.83 17.11
N ARG A 370 -1.06 18.22 16.42
CA ARG A 370 -0.79 16.78 16.53
C ARG A 370 -0.32 16.38 17.93
N LYS A 371 0.51 17.20 18.59
CA LYS A 371 0.90 16.97 20.00
C LYS A 371 -0.31 17.03 20.93
N ALA A 372 -1.19 18.01 20.77
CA ALA A 372 -2.41 18.14 21.57
C ALA A 372 -3.36 16.94 21.35
N PHE A 373 -3.52 16.50 20.10
CA PHE A 373 -4.32 15.32 19.77
C PHE A 373 -3.77 14.04 20.43
N ILE A 374 -2.46 13.79 20.31
CA ILE A 374 -1.82 12.63 20.93
C ILE A 374 -1.90 12.68 22.46
N ALA A 375 -1.68 13.87 23.05
CA ALA A 375 -1.79 14.06 24.49
C ALA A 375 -3.21 13.72 24.99
N GLY A 376 -4.25 14.20 24.28
CA GLY A 376 -5.65 13.85 24.62
C GLY A 376 -5.92 12.34 24.59
N LEU A 377 -5.41 11.62 23.59
CA LEU A 377 -5.55 10.15 23.54
C LEU A 377 -4.83 9.46 24.71
N VAL A 378 -3.66 9.97 25.10
CA VAL A 378 -2.89 9.43 26.24
C VAL A 378 -3.60 9.73 27.55
N ASP A 379 -4.09 10.95 27.74
CA ASP A 379 -4.81 11.38 28.95
C ASP A 379 -6.06 10.53 29.15
N GLU A 380 -6.87 10.32 28.10
CA GLU A 380 -8.03 9.42 28.15
C GLU A 380 -7.66 7.97 28.52
N SER A 381 -6.51 7.48 28.03
CA SER A 381 -6.01 6.15 28.42
C SER A 381 -5.57 6.11 29.88
N MET A 382 -4.92 7.16 30.37
CA MET A 382 -4.48 7.29 31.76
C MET A 382 -5.65 7.46 32.74
N GLU A 383 -6.74 8.12 32.34
CA GLU A 383 -7.96 8.21 33.14
C GLU A 383 -8.52 6.83 33.49
N VAL A 384 -8.41 5.87 32.57
CA VAL A 384 -8.83 4.48 32.79
C VAL A 384 -7.75 3.69 33.54
N MET A 385 -6.48 3.82 33.14
CA MET A 385 -5.38 3.03 33.70
C MET A 385 -4.92 3.47 35.10
N GLY A 386 -5.26 4.69 35.51
CA GLY A 386 -4.78 5.32 36.72
C GLY A 386 -3.41 6.00 36.55
N ASN A 387 -2.89 6.51 37.67
CA ASN A 387 -1.64 7.26 37.67
C ASN A 387 -0.44 6.41 37.22
N PRO A 388 0.53 7.01 36.49
CA PRO A 388 1.75 6.32 36.11
C PRO A 388 2.54 5.89 37.35
N PRO A 389 3.18 4.70 37.33
CA PRO A 389 3.86 4.15 38.50
C PRO A 389 5.23 4.81 38.78
N CYS A 390 5.75 5.60 37.84
CA CYS A 390 7.00 6.34 37.97
C CYS A 390 6.96 7.62 37.12
N LYS A 391 7.98 8.48 37.24
CA LYS A 391 8.15 9.57 36.29
C LYS A 391 8.45 9.01 34.90
N TYR A 392 7.90 9.67 33.89
CA TYR A 392 8.13 9.31 32.50
C TYR A 392 8.12 10.53 31.60
N ALA A 393 8.67 10.38 30.40
CA ALA A 393 8.54 11.33 29.32
C ALA A 393 8.19 10.61 28.03
N MET A 394 7.14 11.05 27.34
CA MET A 394 6.81 10.57 26.00
C MET A 394 7.41 11.51 24.97
N ILE A 395 8.26 10.98 24.08
CA ILE A 395 8.97 11.75 23.06
C ILE A 395 8.54 11.30 21.67
N GLY A 396 8.17 12.25 20.82
CA GLY A 396 7.93 11.97 19.40
C GLY A 396 9.25 11.76 18.67
N LEU A 397 9.27 10.83 17.71
CA LEU A 397 10.42 10.48 16.88
C LEU A 397 10.17 10.86 15.41
N GLY A 398 11.20 10.69 14.58
CA GLY A 398 11.16 10.93 13.14
C GLY A 398 10.52 12.26 12.74
N SER A 399 9.48 12.22 11.90
CA SER A 399 8.86 13.46 11.38
C SER A 399 8.28 14.36 12.48
N GLN A 400 7.84 13.79 13.59
CA GLN A 400 7.37 14.52 14.76
C GLN A 400 8.51 15.27 15.46
N ALA A 401 9.69 14.65 15.55
CA ALA A 401 10.88 15.23 16.16
C ALA A 401 11.51 16.33 15.28
N THR A 402 11.52 16.14 13.96
CA THR A 402 12.09 17.12 13.01
C THR A 402 11.16 18.30 12.72
N GLY A 403 9.93 18.26 13.22
CA GLY A 403 8.91 19.28 12.96
C GLY A 403 8.39 19.28 11.51
N LEU A 404 8.54 18.17 10.79
CA LEU A 404 8.12 17.99 9.40
C LEU A 404 6.88 17.09 9.27
N VAL A 405 6.20 16.85 10.39
CA VAL A 405 5.04 15.98 10.46
C VAL A 405 3.84 16.58 9.71
N THR A 406 3.02 15.71 9.15
CA THR A 406 1.74 16.07 8.51
C THR A 406 0.58 15.40 9.25
N PRO A 407 -0.69 15.81 9.00
CA PRO A 407 -1.86 15.10 9.53
C PRO A 407 -2.02 13.63 9.06
N TYR A 408 -1.16 13.15 8.16
CA TYR A 408 -1.16 11.78 7.62
C TYR A 408 0.11 11.00 7.97
N SER A 409 1.07 11.62 8.66
CA SER A 409 2.32 10.95 9.03
C SER A 409 2.05 9.85 10.05
N ASP A 410 2.88 8.81 10.06
CA ASP A 410 2.83 7.76 11.06
C ASP A 410 3.24 8.28 12.44
N LEU A 411 2.76 7.63 13.50
CA LEU A 411 3.08 7.93 14.89
C LEU A 411 4.31 7.10 15.30
N GLU A 412 5.42 7.81 15.45
CA GLU A 412 6.69 7.28 15.94
C GLU A 412 6.99 7.94 17.29
N PHE A 413 7.24 7.15 18.33
CA PHE A 413 7.49 7.68 19.67
C PHE A 413 8.24 6.69 20.57
N ALA A 414 8.81 7.21 21.64
CA ALA A 414 9.38 6.44 22.75
C ALA A 414 8.82 6.94 24.09
N ILE A 415 8.81 6.07 25.09
CA ILE A 415 8.47 6.41 26.48
C ILE A 415 9.72 6.17 27.31
N LEU A 416 10.30 7.25 27.82
CA LEU A 416 11.40 7.22 28.76
C LEU A 416 10.83 7.06 30.16
N VAL A 417 11.29 6.05 30.90
CA VAL A 417 10.84 5.75 32.28
C VAL A 417 11.99 5.95 33.25
N GLU A 418 11.70 6.43 34.47
CA GLU A 418 12.70 6.66 35.52
C GLU A 418 13.40 5.36 35.95
N ASP A 419 12.61 4.30 36.17
CA ASP A 419 13.09 2.96 36.55
C ASP A 419 12.48 1.89 35.63
N ASP A 420 13.33 1.04 35.03
CA ASP A 420 12.96 -0.01 34.08
C ASP A 420 12.53 -1.33 34.74
N ILE A 421 11.95 -1.24 35.94
CA ILE A 421 11.41 -2.41 36.64
C ILE A 421 10.16 -2.97 35.93
N GLU A 422 9.98 -4.29 35.97
CA GLU A 422 8.91 -4.98 35.22
C GLU A 422 7.49 -4.41 35.45
N PRO A 423 7.07 -4.00 36.67
CA PRO A 423 5.77 -3.36 36.85
C PRO A 423 5.59 -2.06 36.06
N ASN A 424 6.63 -1.22 35.99
CA ASN A 424 6.61 0.03 35.23
C ASN A 424 6.57 -0.26 33.73
N VAL A 425 7.44 -1.16 33.27
CA VAL A 425 7.51 -1.57 31.87
C VAL A 425 6.17 -2.17 31.41
N SER A 426 5.56 -3.04 32.22
CA SER A 426 4.25 -3.62 31.92
C SER A 426 3.16 -2.55 31.83
N PHE A 427 3.17 -1.55 32.72
CA PHE A 427 2.23 -0.43 32.67
C PHE A 427 2.34 0.34 31.34
N PHE A 428 3.55 0.75 30.95
CA PHE A 428 3.73 1.54 29.72
C PHE A 428 3.57 0.71 28.43
N ARG A 429 3.83 -0.60 28.45
CA ARG A 429 3.44 -1.52 27.36
C ARG A 429 1.92 -1.56 27.20
N ASN A 430 1.19 -1.70 28.29
CA ASN A 430 -0.27 -1.70 28.29
C ASN A 430 -0.85 -0.35 27.83
N LEU A 431 -0.26 0.77 28.26
CA LEU A 431 -0.61 2.10 27.78
C LEU A 431 -0.41 2.19 26.26
N THR A 432 0.72 1.68 25.76
CA THR A 432 1.04 1.69 24.34
C THR A 432 0.04 0.85 23.53
N HIS A 433 -0.34 -0.33 24.02
CA HIS A 433 -1.39 -1.15 23.38
C HIS A 433 -2.75 -0.46 23.42
N TYR A 434 -3.10 0.22 24.52
CA TYR A 434 -4.37 0.92 24.62
C TYR A 434 -4.43 2.11 23.64
N LEU A 435 -3.35 2.90 23.58
CA LEU A 435 -3.20 3.97 22.60
C LEU A 435 -3.27 3.42 21.17
N HIS A 436 -2.64 2.27 20.91
CA HIS A 436 -2.70 1.64 19.59
C HIS A 436 -4.13 1.22 19.22
N LEU A 437 -4.91 0.68 20.16
CA LEU A 437 -6.33 0.38 19.94
C LEU A 437 -7.14 1.63 19.58
N LYS A 438 -6.96 2.73 20.34
CA LYS A 438 -7.61 4.03 20.02
C LYS A 438 -7.25 4.50 18.61
N VAL A 439 -5.97 4.43 18.24
CA VAL A 439 -5.51 4.83 16.89
C VAL A 439 -6.04 3.91 15.79
N ILE A 440 -6.10 2.60 16.02
CA ILE A 440 -6.67 1.64 15.06
C ILE A 440 -8.15 1.93 14.81
N ASN A 441 -8.91 2.29 15.85
CA ASN A 441 -10.35 2.58 15.77
C ASN A 441 -10.68 3.87 15.01
N LEU A 442 -9.68 4.71 14.71
CA LEU A 442 -9.83 5.80 13.75
C LEU A 442 -10.07 5.29 12.32
N GLY A 443 -9.73 4.03 12.04
CA GLY A 443 -10.02 3.35 10.77
C GLY A 443 -9.01 3.61 9.66
N GLU A 444 -7.81 4.10 10.00
CA GLU A 444 -6.78 4.53 9.03
C GLU A 444 -5.51 3.66 9.03
N THR A 445 -5.49 2.61 9.87
CA THR A 445 -4.38 1.67 9.98
C THR A 445 -4.54 0.53 8.97
N ILE A 446 -3.62 0.44 8.01
CA ILE A 446 -3.61 -0.63 7.01
C ILE A 446 -3.10 -1.95 7.60
N LEU A 447 -3.69 -3.07 7.19
CA LEU A 447 -3.33 -4.39 7.75
C LEU A 447 -1.85 -4.80 7.63
N PRO A 448 -1.11 -4.48 6.55
CA PRO A 448 0.32 -4.78 6.50
C PRO A 448 1.12 -4.16 7.65
N ALA A 449 0.69 -3.03 8.21
CA ALA A 449 1.36 -2.41 9.35
C ALA A 449 1.28 -3.26 10.62
N MET A 450 0.34 -4.20 10.70
CA MET A 450 0.11 -5.04 11.89
C MET A 450 1.01 -6.27 11.98
N GLY A 451 1.79 -6.59 10.95
CA GLY A 451 2.71 -7.74 10.95
C GLY A 451 2.03 -9.09 11.22
N ILE A 452 0.81 -9.28 10.71
CA ILE A 452 0.06 -10.54 10.84
C ILE A 452 0.71 -11.59 9.94
N LYS A 453 1.41 -12.56 10.54
CA LYS A 453 2.26 -13.53 9.83
C LYS A 453 1.54 -14.32 8.73
N SER A 454 0.29 -14.72 8.97
CA SER A 454 -0.52 -15.45 7.98
C SER A 454 -0.87 -14.64 6.73
N LEU A 455 -0.77 -13.30 6.81
CA LEU A 455 -1.01 -12.37 5.70
C LEU A 455 0.30 -11.84 5.11
N ASN A 456 1.20 -11.42 5.99
CA ASN A 456 2.51 -10.91 5.66
C ASN A 456 3.56 -11.36 6.68
N ASP A 457 4.31 -12.40 6.34
CA ASP A 457 5.51 -12.79 7.08
C ASP A 457 6.72 -12.02 6.55
N PHE A 458 7.08 -10.94 7.26
CA PHE A 458 8.24 -10.11 6.89
C PHE A 458 9.59 -10.72 7.26
N TYR A 459 9.59 -11.82 8.03
CA TYR A 459 10.81 -12.53 8.41
C TYR A 459 11.08 -13.75 7.54
N SER A 460 10.16 -14.10 6.63
CA SER A 460 10.37 -15.18 5.67
C SER A 460 11.31 -14.75 4.55
N ASP A 461 12.21 -15.66 4.15
CA ASP A 461 13.02 -15.51 2.95
C ASP A 461 12.20 -15.69 1.66
N ASP A 462 10.98 -16.25 1.74
CA ASP A 462 10.07 -16.38 0.61
C ASP A 462 9.18 -15.14 0.46
N SER A 463 9.38 -14.42 -0.64
CA SER A 463 8.55 -13.27 -1.04
C SER A 463 7.05 -13.59 -1.19
N LEU A 464 6.66 -14.86 -1.33
CA LEU A 464 5.25 -15.28 -1.44
C LEU A 464 4.51 -15.32 -0.10
N ASP A 465 5.24 -15.26 1.02
CA ASP A 465 4.67 -15.22 2.36
C ASP A 465 4.20 -13.82 2.77
N SER A 466 4.61 -12.80 2.00
CA SER A 466 4.08 -11.43 2.08
C SER A 466 3.18 -11.12 0.89
N TRP A 467 1.91 -11.49 1.01
CA TRP A 467 0.98 -11.50 -0.13
C TRP A 467 -0.20 -10.53 -0.01
N PHE A 468 -0.54 -10.05 1.19
CA PHE A 468 -1.71 -9.22 1.39
C PHE A 468 -1.39 -7.73 1.24
N TYR A 469 -2.00 -7.08 0.23
CA TYR A 469 -1.90 -5.65 0.02
C TYR A 469 -3.23 -4.95 0.32
N ASP A 470 -3.24 -4.06 1.32
CA ASP A 470 -4.46 -3.33 1.66
C ASP A 470 -4.62 -2.07 0.81
N SER A 471 -5.49 -2.17 -0.20
CA SER A 471 -5.88 -1.06 -1.08
C SER A 471 -7.21 -0.42 -0.73
N VAL A 472 -7.89 -0.90 0.32
CA VAL A 472 -9.28 -0.52 0.63
C VAL A 472 -9.34 0.33 1.89
N THR A 473 -8.59 -0.05 2.93
CA THR A 473 -8.52 0.72 4.17
C THR A 473 -7.89 2.10 3.89
N PRO A 474 -8.52 3.21 4.32
CA PRO A 474 -7.94 4.54 4.22
C PRO A 474 -6.56 4.58 4.88
N ARG A 475 -5.65 5.40 4.36
CA ARG A 475 -4.33 5.61 4.95
C ARG A 475 -4.31 6.99 5.60
N GLY A 476 -3.84 7.05 6.84
CA GLY A 476 -3.75 8.28 7.59
C GLY A 476 -2.99 8.10 8.90
N PHE A 477 -3.55 8.59 10.00
CA PHE A 477 -2.92 8.56 11.30
C PHE A 477 -2.89 7.12 11.86
N ALA A 478 -1.72 6.50 11.81
CA ALA A 478 -1.47 5.14 12.27
C ALA A 478 -0.12 5.05 13.00
N PHE A 479 0.12 3.98 13.75
CA PHE A 479 1.47 3.70 14.28
C PHE A 479 2.43 3.32 13.14
N ASP A 480 3.73 3.52 13.36
CA ASP A 480 4.75 2.98 12.45
C ASP A 480 4.61 1.45 12.32
N GLY A 481 4.81 0.93 11.10
CA GLY A 481 4.50 -0.47 10.79
C GLY A 481 5.43 -1.45 11.49
N ALA A 482 4.91 -2.62 11.85
CA ALA A 482 5.65 -3.71 12.52
C ALA A 482 6.63 -4.49 11.60
N MET A 483 7.15 -3.84 10.54
CA MET A 483 8.10 -4.45 9.60
C MET A 483 9.53 -4.45 10.15
N PRO A 484 10.39 -5.40 9.72
CA PRO A 484 11.82 -5.34 9.98
C PRO A 484 12.39 -4.00 9.52
N HIS A 485 13.21 -3.38 10.38
CA HIS A 485 13.76 -2.03 10.19
C HIS A 485 12.76 -0.85 10.26
N ALA A 486 11.46 -1.12 10.40
CA ALA A 486 10.46 -0.16 10.85
C ALA A 486 10.19 -0.35 12.38
N CYS A 487 8.99 0.01 12.85
CA CYS A 487 8.53 -0.15 14.24
C CYS A 487 9.21 0.78 15.25
N LYS A 488 9.18 2.10 15.00
CA LYS A 488 9.59 3.11 15.99
C LYS A 488 8.49 3.35 17.03
N THR A 489 8.17 2.32 17.79
CA THR A 489 7.15 2.33 18.86
C THR A 489 7.76 1.78 20.16
N PRO A 490 7.19 2.11 21.34
CA PRO A 490 7.66 1.58 22.62
C PRO A 490 7.56 0.05 22.76
N LEU A 491 6.85 -0.63 21.85
CA LEU A 491 6.74 -2.10 21.84
C LEU A 491 7.99 -2.77 21.25
N GLY A 492 8.85 -2.00 20.57
CA GLY A 492 10.05 -2.51 19.93
C GLY A 492 9.77 -3.50 18.79
N ARG A 493 10.81 -4.24 18.36
CA ARG A 493 10.75 -5.15 17.19
C ARG A 493 10.33 -6.60 17.52
N GLY A 494 9.74 -6.84 18.68
CA GLY A 494 9.40 -8.19 19.14
C GLY A 494 10.62 -9.05 19.49
N ARG A 495 10.40 -10.13 20.26
CA ARG A 495 11.45 -10.98 20.85
C ARG A 495 12.30 -11.78 19.85
N ASN A 496 11.88 -11.88 18.59
CA ASN A 496 12.58 -12.68 17.57
C ASN A 496 13.63 -11.91 16.77
N SER A 497 13.82 -10.61 17.05
CA SER A 497 14.95 -9.85 16.51
C SER A 497 16.21 -10.17 17.30
N THR A 498 17.14 -10.91 16.69
CA THR A 498 18.49 -11.16 17.23
C THR A 498 19.30 -9.87 17.37
N GLU A 499 18.84 -8.78 16.75
CA GLU A 499 19.34 -7.43 16.98
C GLU A 499 18.50 -6.73 18.05
N THR A 500 18.85 -7.00 19.31
CA THR A 500 18.33 -6.26 20.46
C THR A 500 18.78 -4.80 20.35
N ARG A 501 17.87 -3.92 19.91
CA ARG A 501 17.93 -2.50 20.28
C ARG A 501 16.59 -2.15 20.90
N VAL A 502 16.53 -2.38 22.21
CA VAL A 502 15.60 -1.66 23.09
C VAL A 502 15.97 -0.18 22.93
N TRP A 503 14.99 0.65 22.60
CA TRP A 503 15.10 2.10 22.73
C TRP A 503 14.43 2.51 24.03
#